data_AF-A0A4S0MXU1-F1
#
_entry.id   AF-A0A4S0MXU1-F1
#
_cell.length_a   1.000
_cell.length_b   1.000
_cell.length_c   1.000
_cell.angle_alpha   90.00
_cell.angle_beta   90.00
_cell.angle_gamma   90.00
#
_symmetry.space_group_name_H-M   'P 1'
#
loop_
_entity.id
_entity.type
_entity.pdbx_description
1 polymer ?
#
loop_
_entity_poly.entity_id
_entity_poly.type
_entity_poly.pdbx_seq_one_letter_code
_entity_poly.pdbx_strand_id
1 'polypeptide(L)'
;MAERSFAKEVEKLRLGAGEEFAGEGILAITKALLQCGVGYVGGYQGAPISHLMDVLADAQDILGELGVHFEASASEATATAMLAASVHYPIRGAAT
;
A
#
# COMPACT_ATOMS: atom_id res chain seq x y z
N MET A 1 -13.92 -8.84 -15.39
CA MET A 1 -14.20 -8.56 -13.97
C MET A 1 -14.09 -7.05 -13.83
N ALA A 2 -15.15 -6.35 -13.41
CA ALA A 2 -15.09 -4.89 -13.33
C ALA A 2 -14.10 -4.49 -12.23
N GLU A 3 -13.17 -3.59 -12.57
CA GLU A 3 -12.22 -2.99 -11.65
C GLU A 3 -12.99 -2.29 -10.52
N ARG A 4 -12.73 -2.68 -9.28
CA ARG A 4 -13.41 -2.12 -8.11
C ARG A 4 -12.61 -0.91 -7.66
N SER A 5 -13.13 0.29 -7.89
CA SER A 5 -12.49 1.52 -7.43
C SER A 5 -12.74 1.75 -5.94
N PHE A 6 -11.71 2.24 -5.27
CA PHE A 6 -11.64 2.64 -3.86
C PHE A 6 -11.36 4.14 -3.70
N ALA A 7 -11.52 4.94 -4.75
CA ALA A 7 -11.15 6.36 -4.77
C ALA A 7 -11.76 7.20 -3.63
N LYS A 8 -12.94 6.84 -3.10
CA LYS A 8 -13.53 7.52 -1.94
C LYS A 8 -13.04 6.94 -0.62
N GLU A 9 -12.81 5.64 -0.61
CA GLU A 9 -12.39 4.86 0.54
C GLU A 9 -10.94 5.20 0.95
N VAL A 10 -10.05 5.42 -0.03
CA VAL A 10 -8.64 5.77 0.21
C VAL A 10 -8.45 7.09 0.95
N GLU A 11 -9.44 7.99 0.93
CA GLU A 11 -9.42 9.23 1.74
C GLU A 11 -9.26 8.94 3.24
N LYS A 12 -9.74 7.79 3.72
CA LYS A 12 -9.57 7.35 5.11
C LYS A 12 -8.11 7.06 5.47
N LEU A 13 -7.21 6.97 4.49
CA LEU A 13 -5.77 6.85 4.75
C LEU A 13 -5.20 8.12 5.40
N ARG A 14 -5.86 9.28 5.25
CA ARG A 14 -5.47 10.55 5.88
C ARG A 14 -5.83 10.67 7.36
N LEU A 15 -6.67 9.77 7.89
CA LEU A 15 -7.09 9.80 9.31
C LEU A 15 -5.87 9.87 10.25
N GLY A 16 -5.84 10.86 11.13
CA GLY A 16 -4.78 11.15 12.06
C GLY A 16 -4.85 10.35 13.36
N ALA A 17 -3.99 10.72 14.30
CA ALA A 17 -3.96 10.09 15.61
C ALA A 17 -5.26 10.36 16.40
N GLY A 18 -5.82 9.32 17.00
CA GLY A 18 -7.05 9.40 17.78
C GLY A 18 -8.35 9.31 16.96
N GLU A 19 -8.27 9.29 15.63
CA GLU A 19 -9.44 9.06 14.78
C GLU A 19 -9.73 7.56 14.62
N GLU A 20 -11.02 7.21 14.66
CA GLU A 20 -11.46 5.82 14.48
C GLU A 20 -11.47 5.45 12.99
N PHE A 21 -10.82 4.35 12.64
CA PHE A 21 -10.89 3.79 11.29
C PHE A 21 -11.99 2.73 11.20
N ALA A 22 -12.92 2.89 10.26
CA ALA A 22 -13.89 1.87 9.89
C ALA A 22 -13.90 1.68 8.36
N GLY A 23 -13.65 0.46 7.89
CA GLY A 23 -13.56 0.16 6.45
C GLY A 23 -13.22 -1.29 6.16
N GLU A 24 -13.02 -1.60 4.88
CA GLU A 24 -12.63 -2.94 4.42
C GLU A 24 -11.21 -3.32 4.92
N GLY A 25 -10.98 -4.61 5.13
CA GLY A 25 -9.71 -5.12 5.67
C GLY A 25 -8.49 -4.73 4.83
N ILE A 26 -8.61 -4.71 3.50
CA ILE A 26 -7.53 -4.28 2.59
C ILE A 26 -7.11 -2.81 2.81
N LEU A 27 -8.08 -1.94 3.09
CA LEU A 27 -7.85 -0.53 3.37
C LEU A 27 -7.26 -0.37 4.77
N ALA A 28 -7.72 -1.19 5.72
CA ALA A 28 -7.14 -1.26 7.07
C ALA A 28 -5.67 -1.70 7.03
N ILE A 29 -5.32 -2.69 6.19
CA ILE A 29 -3.93 -3.13 5.98
C ILE A 29 -3.09 -1.98 5.40
N THR A 30 -3.59 -1.30 4.38
CA THR A 30 -2.90 -0.13 3.79
C THR A 30 -2.67 0.96 4.84
N LYS A 31 -3.69 1.28 5.64
CA LYS A 31 -3.56 2.24 6.75
C LYS A 31 -2.53 1.80 7.78
N ALA A 32 -2.51 0.51 8.13
CA ALA A 32 -1.55 -0.04 9.09
C ALA A 32 -0.11 0.05 8.56
N LEU A 33 0.13 -0.20 7.26
CA LEU A 33 1.45 -0.01 6.65
C LEU A 33 1.94 1.45 6.79
N LEU A 34 1.05 2.41 6.52
CA LEU A 34 1.35 3.84 6.69
C LEU A 34 1.67 4.18 8.16
N GLN A 35 0.88 3.66 9.11
CA GLN A 35 1.12 3.87 10.54
C GLN A 35 2.40 3.21 11.05
N CYS A 36 2.85 2.13 10.41
CA CYS A 36 4.15 1.50 10.67
C CYS A 36 5.35 2.30 10.10
N GLY A 37 5.09 3.40 9.37
CA GLY A 37 6.13 4.23 8.76
C GLY A 37 6.83 3.52 7.59
N VAL A 38 6.07 2.76 6.80
CA VAL A 38 6.56 2.20 5.53
C VAL A 38 6.82 3.34 4.56
N GLY A 39 8.01 3.36 3.95
CA GLY A 39 8.41 4.36 2.96
C GLY A 39 8.21 3.89 1.51
N TYR A 40 8.02 2.60 1.29
CA TYR A 40 7.66 2.07 -0.04
C TYR A 40 6.95 0.71 0.03
N VAL A 41 6.12 0.43 -0.98
CA VAL A 41 5.40 -0.83 -1.15
C VAL A 41 5.64 -1.34 -2.57
N GLY A 42 6.20 -2.55 -2.70
CA GLY A 42 6.23 -3.28 -3.96
C GLY A 42 5.15 -4.34 -3.95
N GLY A 43 4.37 -4.48 -5.03
CA GLY A 43 3.28 -5.46 -5.04
C GLY A 43 3.11 -6.17 -6.36
N TYR A 44 2.70 -7.44 -6.33
CA TYR A 44 2.30 -8.19 -7.52
C TYR A 44 0.82 -8.59 -7.44
N GLN A 45 0.12 -8.46 -8.56
CA GLN A 45 -1.31 -8.73 -8.59
C GLN A 45 -1.59 -10.24 -8.67
N GLY A 46 -2.27 -10.77 -7.65
CA GLY A 46 -2.70 -12.17 -7.62
C GLY A 46 -3.78 -12.42 -6.57
N ALA A 47 -4.65 -13.40 -6.78
CA ALA A 47 -5.64 -13.78 -5.76
C ALA A 47 -4.91 -14.40 -4.54
N PRO A 48 -5.33 -14.11 -3.29
CA PRO A 48 -6.53 -13.36 -2.89
C PRO A 48 -6.30 -11.86 -2.65
N ILE A 49 -5.12 -11.32 -2.96
CA ILE A 49 -4.72 -9.94 -2.63
C ILE A 49 -4.91 -8.93 -3.76
N SER A 50 -5.53 -9.32 -4.88
CA SER A 50 -5.69 -8.45 -6.05
C SER A 50 -6.32 -7.09 -5.71
N HIS A 51 -7.28 -7.05 -4.79
CA HIS A 51 -7.93 -5.81 -4.37
C HIS A 51 -7.05 -4.89 -3.52
N LEU A 52 -6.00 -5.42 -2.87
CA LEU A 52 -5.03 -4.58 -2.16
C LEU A 52 -4.22 -3.74 -3.17
N MET A 53 -3.88 -4.31 -4.32
CA MET A 53 -3.22 -3.59 -5.41
C MET A 53 -4.11 -2.48 -5.97
N ASP A 54 -5.41 -2.74 -6.14
CA ASP A 54 -6.39 -1.74 -6.57
C ASP A 54 -6.44 -0.56 -5.57
N VAL A 55 -6.44 -0.83 -4.26
CA VAL A 55 -6.40 0.20 -3.20
C VAL A 55 -5.11 1.03 -3.25
N LEU A 56 -3.95 0.38 -3.40
CA LEU A 56 -2.66 1.07 -3.45
C LEU A 56 -2.53 1.95 -4.71
N ALA A 57 -3.06 1.47 -5.85
CA ALA A 57 -3.12 2.22 -7.09
C ALA A 57 -4.05 3.44 -6.97
N ASP A 58 -5.26 3.25 -6.44
CA ASP A 58 -6.21 4.36 -6.22
C ASP A 58 -5.71 5.35 -5.16
N ALA A 59 -4.81 4.95 -4.27
CA ALA A 59 -4.20 5.79 -3.24
C ALA A 59 -2.92 6.53 -3.70
N GLN A 60 -2.46 6.37 -4.95
CA GLN A 60 -1.14 6.83 -5.40
C GLN A 60 -0.84 8.31 -5.05
N ASP A 61 -1.81 9.21 -5.23
CA ASP A 61 -1.66 10.63 -4.90
C ASP A 61 -1.47 10.85 -3.38
N ILE A 62 -2.25 10.16 -2.57
CA ILE A 62 -2.17 10.22 -1.09
C ILE A 62 -0.83 9.64 -0.61
N LEU A 63 -0.41 8.52 -1.19
CA LEU A 63 0.89 7.92 -0.89
C LEU A 63 2.02 8.89 -1.22
N GLY A 64 1.94 9.57 -2.37
CA GLY A 64 2.89 10.60 -2.77
C GLY A 64 2.97 11.78 -1.78
N GLU A 65 1.82 12.29 -1.33
CA GLU A 65 1.75 13.34 -0.29
C GLU A 65 2.39 12.89 1.03
N LEU A 66 2.24 11.62 1.38
CA LEU A 66 2.81 11.01 2.59
C LEU A 66 4.27 10.56 2.41
N GLY A 67 4.86 10.74 1.23
CA GLY A 67 6.24 10.35 0.93
C GLY A 67 6.45 8.83 0.78
N VAL A 68 5.40 8.09 0.44
CA VAL A 68 5.42 6.64 0.27
C VAL A 68 5.40 6.29 -1.22
N HIS A 69 6.38 5.50 -1.67
CA HIS A 69 6.45 5.03 -3.05
C HIS A 69 5.71 3.70 -3.22
N PHE A 70 4.79 3.61 -4.18
CA PHE A 70 4.16 2.35 -4.57
C PHE A 70 4.58 1.97 -5.99
N GLU A 71 4.97 0.70 -6.17
CA GLU A 71 5.36 0.12 -7.45
C GLU A 71 4.60 -1.19 -7.71
N ALA A 72 3.85 -1.22 -8.82
CA ALA A 72 3.25 -2.45 -9.33
C ALA A 72 4.31 -3.27 -10.08
N SER A 73 4.73 -4.37 -9.47
CA SER A 73 5.77 -5.26 -9.98
C SER A 73 5.24 -6.23 -11.04
N ALA A 74 6.13 -6.71 -11.91
CA ALA A 74 5.81 -7.71 -12.94
C ALA A 74 5.80 -9.17 -12.42
N SER A 75 6.32 -9.41 -11.21
CA SER A 75 6.32 -10.72 -10.53
C SER A 75 6.47 -10.55 -9.02
N GLU A 76 6.10 -11.56 -8.22
CA GLU A 76 6.37 -11.58 -6.77
C GLU A 76 7.88 -11.54 -6.47
N ALA A 77 8.70 -12.12 -7.35
CA ALA A 77 10.15 -12.08 -7.24
C ALA A 77 10.69 -10.64 -7.34
N THR A 78 10.14 -9.84 -8.25
CA THR A 78 10.49 -8.42 -8.38
C THR A 78 10.03 -7.62 -7.16
N ALA A 79 8.79 -7.81 -6.70
CA ALA A 79 8.26 -7.14 -5.51
C ALA A 79 9.13 -7.44 -4.27
N THR A 80 9.53 -8.70 -4.10
CA THR A 80 10.42 -9.12 -3.01
C THR A 80 11.82 -8.55 -3.14
N ALA A 81 12.36 -8.48 -4.37
CA ALA A 81 13.69 -7.92 -4.62
C ALA A 81 13.81 -6.44 -4.19
N MET A 82 12.72 -5.67 -4.27
CA MET A 82 12.69 -4.29 -3.75
C MET A 82 12.98 -4.20 -2.24
N LEU A 83 12.72 -5.25 -1.46
CA LEU A 83 13.07 -5.29 -0.03
C LEU A 83 14.58 -5.23 0.22
N ALA A 84 15.42 -5.45 -0.79
CA ALA A 84 16.86 -5.23 -0.69
C ALA A 84 17.19 -3.81 -0.22
N ALA A 85 16.39 -2.79 -0.56
CA ALA A 85 16.61 -1.43 -0.05
C ALA A 85 16.48 -1.37 1.49
N SER A 86 15.53 -2.09 2.08
CA SER A 86 15.36 -2.19 3.54
C SER A 86 16.47 -2.99 4.23
N VAL A 87 17.19 -3.84 3.49
CA VAL A 87 18.36 -4.56 4.00
C VAL A 87 19.59 -3.65 4.07
N HIS A 88 19.75 -2.74 3.10
CA HIS A 88 20.94 -1.90 2.97
C HIS A 88 20.80 -0.50 3.58
N TYR A 89 19.57 -0.03 3.77
CA TYR A 89 19.27 1.31 4.25
C TYR A 89 18.22 1.28 5.37
N PRO A 90 18.21 2.25 6.30
CA PRO A 90 17.25 2.31 7.41
C PRO A 90 15.87 2.82 6.93
N ILE A 91 15.30 2.15 5.94
CA ILE A 91 13.97 2.40 5.38
C ILE A 91 13.12 1.15 5.56
N ARG A 92 11.83 1.32 5.82
CA ARG A 92 10.88 0.21 5.90
C ARG A 92 10.17 0.04 4.56
N GLY A 93 10.34 -1.12 3.95
CA GLY A 93 9.57 -1.57 2.79
C GLY A 93 8.51 -2.59 3.17
N ALA A 94 7.46 -2.65 2.37
CA ALA A 94 6.52 -3.76 2.36
C ALA A 94 6.52 -4.41 0.98
N ALA A 95 6.31 -5.73 0.95
CA ALA A 95 6.07 -6.48 -0.28
C ALA A 95 4.76 -7.25 -0.13
N THR A 96 3.94 -7.27 -1.19
CA THR A 96 2.65 -7.96 -1.22
C THR A 96 2.53 -8.85 -2.44
#